data_AF-A0A962VUG0-F1
#
_entry.id   AF-A0A962VUG0-F1
#
_cell.length_a   1.000
_cell.length_b   1.000
_cell.length_c   1.000
_cell.angle_alpha   90.00
_cell.angle_beta   90.00
_cell.angle_gamma   90.00
#
_symmetry.space_group_name_H-M   'P 1'
#
loop_
_entity.id
_entity.type
_entity.pdbx_description
1 polymer ?
#
loop_
_entity_poly.entity_id
_entity_poly.type
_entity_poly.pdbx_seq_one_letter_code
_entity_poly.pdbx_strand_id
1 'polypeptide(L)'
;PPIVASWRRKWEQVIPFFAFSPEVRKIIYTTNAIESLHSQVRKTIRNKGHFPSDDAATKLIYLALRQIEAKWKRPPKEWHAAKSQLAIQFGERFTLED
;
A
#
# COMPACT_ATOMS: atom_id res chain seq x y z
N PRO A 1 23.90 -12.03 -12.03
CA PRO A 1 23.34 -11.39 -10.80
C PRO A 1 21.92 -11.88 -10.49
N PRO A 2 21.58 -12.13 -9.22
CA PRO A 2 20.30 -12.76 -8.82
C PRO A 2 19.05 -11.92 -9.11
N ILE A 3 19.21 -10.59 -9.26
CA ILE A 3 18.10 -9.65 -9.49
C ILE A 3 17.35 -9.98 -10.79
N VAL A 4 18.07 -10.15 -11.91
CA VAL A 4 17.47 -10.47 -13.21
C VAL A 4 16.70 -11.79 -13.17
N ALA A 5 17.26 -12.81 -12.51
CA ALA A 5 16.61 -14.11 -12.36
C ALA A 5 15.33 -14.02 -11.51
N SER A 6 15.31 -13.19 -10.48
CA SER A 6 14.12 -12.94 -9.66
C SER A 6 12.98 -12.30 -10.47
N TRP A 7 13.29 -11.27 -11.27
CA TRP A 7 12.32 -10.62 -12.15
C TRP A 7 11.74 -11.57 -13.18
N ARG A 8 12.59 -12.36 -13.87
CA ARG A 8 12.13 -13.34 -14.87
C ARG A 8 11.19 -14.38 -14.26
N ARG A 9 11.51 -14.90 -13.06
CA ARG A 9 10.66 -15.87 -12.34
C ARG A 9 9.30 -15.30 -11.91
N LYS A 10 9.23 -13.98 -11.69
CA LYS A 10 8.03 -13.30 -11.18
C LYS A 10 7.30 -12.51 -12.26
N TRP A 11 7.76 -12.57 -13.50
CA TRP A 11 7.30 -11.69 -14.57
C TRP A 11 5.80 -11.82 -14.82
N GLU A 12 5.26 -13.04 -14.83
CA GLU A 12 3.82 -13.30 -14.95
C GLU A 12 2.97 -12.58 -13.88
N GLN A 13 3.52 -12.35 -12.69
CA GLN A 13 2.85 -11.63 -11.60
C GLN A 13 2.93 -10.11 -11.78
N VAL A 14 3.90 -9.63 -12.55
CA VAL A 14 4.11 -8.21 -12.87
C VAL A 14 3.29 -7.79 -14.08
N ILE A 15 3.09 -8.67 -15.07
CA ILE A 15 2.35 -8.35 -16.31
C ILE A 15 1.01 -7.63 -16.06
N PRO A 16 0.14 -8.06 -15.12
CA PRO A 16 -1.15 -7.40 -14.87
C PRO A 16 -1.03 -5.92 -14.49
N PHE A 17 0.09 -5.50 -13.91
CA PHE A 17 0.33 -4.09 -13.59
C PHE A 17 0.27 -3.19 -14.83
N PHE A 18 0.68 -3.69 -16.00
CA PHE A 18 0.66 -2.92 -17.25
C PHE A 18 -0.74 -2.76 -17.85
N ALA A 19 -1.74 -3.50 -17.38
CA ALA A 19 -3.13 -3.32 -17.78
C ALA A 19 -3.78 -2.08 -17.18
N PHE A 20 -3.13 -1.42 -16.21
CA PHE A 20 -3.63 -0.19 -15.59
C PHE A 20 -3.15 1.08 -16.32
N SER A 21 -3.97 2.12 -16.31
CA SER A 21 -3.63 3.43 -16.85
C SER A 21 -2.37 4.03 -16.16
N PRO A 22 -1.65 4.98 -16.79
CA PRO A 22 -0.52 5.66 -16.15
C PRO A 22 -0.86 6.27 -14.77
N GLU A 23 -2.06 6.82 -14.61
CA GLU A 23 -2.55 7.45 -13.38
C GLU A 23 -2.69 6.43 -12.25
N VAL A 24 -3.26 5.25 -12.55
CA VAL A 24 -3.42 4.15 -11.58
C VAL A 24 -2.05 3.52 -11.28
N ARG A 25 -1.22 3.28 -12.30
CA ARG A 25 0.14 2.74 -12.12
C ARG A 25 0.96 3.62 -11.19
N LYS A 26 0.84 4.95 -11.30
CA LYS A 26 1.54 5.90 -10.43
C LYS A 26 1.24 5.67 -8.96
N ILE A 27 -0.03 5.50 -8.60
CA ILE A 27 -0.41 5.19 -7.21
C ILE A 27 0.21 3.88 -6.74
N ILE A 28 0.20 2.85 -7.59
CA ILE A 28 0.71 1.51 -7.26
C ILE A 28 2.23 1.51 -7.07
N TYR A 29 3.00 2.11 -7.98
CA TYR A 29 4.47 2.06 -7.89
C TYR A 29 5.06 3.08 -6.91
N THR A 30 4.32 4.11 -6.52
CA THR A 30 4.77 5.00 -5.45
C THR A 30 4.68 4.26 -4.11
N THR A 31 5.75 3.56 -3.75
CA THR A 31 5.88 2.79 -2.51
C THR A 31 5.79 3.63 -1.24
N ASN A 32 5.77 4.97 -1.35
CA ASN A 32 5.69 5.94 -0.26
C ASN A 32 4.65 5.60 0.82
N ALA A 33 3.46 5.11 0.46
CA ALA A 33 2.43 4.77 1.43
C ALA A 33 2.83 3.57 2.30
N ILE A 34 3.28 2.49 1.67
CA ILE A 34 3.71 1.25 2.34
C ILE A 34 5.01 1.48 3.12
N GLU A 35 5.97 2.21 2.54
CA GLU A 35 7.23 2.54 3.19
C GLU A 35 7.04 3.44 4.42
N SER A 36 6.18 4.47 4.30
CA SER A 36 5.83 5.36 5.42
C SER A 36 5.13 4.59 6.55
N LEU A 37 4.21 3.68 6.21
CA LEU A 37 3.56 2.79 7.17
C LEU A 37 4.59 1.90 7.88
N HIS A 38 5.42 1.17 7.13
CA HIS A 38 6.46 0.31 7.69
C HIS A 38 7.46 1.08 8.55
N SER A 39 7.83 2.30 8.15
CA SER A 39 8.73 3.16 8.93
C SER A 39 8.10 3.54 10.28
N GLN A 40 6.84 3.96 10.27
CA GLN A 40 6.12 4.34 11.50
C GLN A 40 5.89 3.14 12.43
N VAL A 41 5.49 1.98 11.89
CA VAL A 41 5.36 0.75 12.69
C VAL A 41 6.71 0.35 13.29
N ARG A 42 7.78 0.32 12.48
CA ARG A 42 9.14 0.03 12.97
C ARG A 42 9.58 1.01 14.06
N LYS A 43 9.27 2.30 13.92
CA LYS A 43 9.57 3.31 14.94
C LYS A 43 8.88 3.02 16.27
N THR A 44 7.62 2.58 16.25
CA THR A 44 6.87 2.23 17.46
C THR A 44 7.44 1.01 18.19
N ILE A 45 7.92 0.01 17.45
CA ILE A 45 8.47 -1.23 18.02
C ILE A 45 9.96 -1.14 18.35
N ARG A 46 10.73 -0.21 17.74
CA ARG A 46 12.20 -0.15 17.85
C ARG A 46 12.72 -0.10 19.28
N ASN A 47 11.98 0.54 20.18
CA ASN A 47 12.37 0.71 21.58
C ASN A 47 11.69 -0.31 22.52
N LYS A 48 11.01 -1.33 21.97
CA LYS A 48 10.42 -2.41 22.74
C LYS A 48 11.41 -3.59 22.72
N GLY A 49 11.70 -4.14 23.90
CA GLY A 49 12.48 -5.36 24.06
C GLY A 49 11.67 -6.59 23.61
N HIS A 50 11.88 -7.73 24.28
CA HIS A 50 11.08 -8.91 24.00
C HIS A 50 9.60 -8.68 24.37
N PHE A 51 8.69 -9.18 23.55
CA PHE A 51 7.26 -9.19 23.85
C PHE A 51 6.93 -10.40 24.71
N PRO A 52 6.09 -10.27 25.75
CA PRO A 52 5.73 -11.38 26.63
C PRO A 52 4.81 -12.42 25.95
N SER A 53 4.17 -12.06 24.84
CA SER A 53 3.35 -12.95 23.99
C SER A 53 3.10 -12.33 22.62
N ASP A 54 2.68 -13.16 21.66
CA ASP A 54 2.25 -12.71 20.32
C ASP A 54 1.03 -11.77 20.41
N ASP A 55 0.14 -11.99 21.38
CA ASP A 55 -0.98 -11.11 21.67
C ASP A 55 -0.54 -9.70 22.07
N ALA A 56 0.50 -9.59 22.89
CA ALA A 56 1.06 -8.30 23.29
C ALA A 56 1.67 -7.55 22.10
N ALA A 57 2.39 -8.27 21.23
CA ALA A 57 2.94 -7.71 19.99
C ALA A 57 1.82 -7.24 19.04
N THR A 58 0.80 -8.08 18.84
CA THR A 58 -0.35 -7.80 17.97
C THR A 58 -1.13 -6.58 18.46
N LYS A 59 -1.41 -6.47 19.77
CA LYS A 59 -2.06 -5.30 20.36
C LYS A 59 -1.27 -4.02 20.15
N LEU A 60 0.06 -4.07 20.30
CA LEU A 60 0.90 -2.89 20.06
C LEU A 60 0.86 -2.45 18.59
N ILE A 61 0.99 -3.39 17.65
CA ILE A 61 0.90 -3.09 16.21
C ILE A 61 -0.47 -2.50 15.89
N TYR A 62 -1.55 -3.08 16.41
CA TYR A 62 -2.91 -2.56 16.24
C TYR A 62 -3.04 -1.10 16.72
N LEU A 63 -2.56 -0.80 17.93
CA LEU A 63 -2.60 0.57 18.46
C LEU A 63 -1.76 1.53 17.63
N ALA A 64 -0.61 1.09 17.12
CA ALA A 64 0.24 1.88 16.22
C ALA A 64 -0.49 2.19 14.91
N LEU A 65 -1.12 1.18 14.30
CA LEU A 65 -1.90 1.34 13.07
C LEU A 65 -3.06 2.33 13.27
N ARG A 66 -3.80 2.21 14.36
CA ARG A 66 -4.89 3.14 14.71
C ARG A 66 -4.40 4.59 14.84
N GLN A 67 -3.23 4.80 15.43
CA GLN A 67 -2.63 6.15 15.54
C GLN A 67 -2.17 6.70 14.18
N ILE A 68 -1.66 5.85 13.28
CA ILE A 68 -1.24 6.22 11.94
C ILE A 68 -2.47 6.59 11.08
N GLU A 69 -3.49 5.75 11.11
CA GLU A 69 -4.77 5.93 10.40
C GLU A 69 -5.43 7.26 10.78
N ALA A 70 -5.44 7.63 12.06
CA ALA A 70 -5.99 8.91 12.53
C ALA A 70 -5.33 10.16 11.88
N LYS A 71 -4.14 10.01 11.27
CA LYS A 71 -3.44 11.08 10.54
C LYS A 71 -3.72 11.07 9.03
N TRP A 72 -4.32 10.02 8.49
CA TRP A 72 -4.62 9.89 7.06
C TRP A 72 -5.87 10.68 6.68
N LYS A 73 -5.71 12.00 6.61
CA LYS A 73 -6.82 12.94 6.36
C LYS A 73 -7.04 13.30 4.90
N ARG A 74 -6.08 13.01 4.03
CA ARG A 74 -6.10 13.43 2.62
C ARG A 74 -5.75 12.26 1.70
N PRO A 75 -6.44 12.11 0.57
CA PRO A 75 -6.08 11.11 -0.42
C PRO A 75 -4.75 11.49 -1.12
N PRO A 76 -4.09 10.52 -1.79
CA PRO A 76 -3.00 10.81 -2.70
C PRO A 76 -3.39 11.83 -3.77
N LYS A 77 -2.46 12.66 -4.22
CA LYS A 77 -2.72 13.70 -5.24
C LYS A 77 -3.28 13.11 -6.54
N GLU A 78 -2.80 11.94 -6.90
CA GLU A 78 -3.17 11.19 -8.11
C GLU A 78 -4.55 10.54 -8.01
N TRP A 79 -5.15 10.48 -6.81
CA TRP A 79 -6.36 9.69 -6.55
C TRP A 79 -7.53 10.08 -7.43
N HIS A 80 -7.80 11.37 -7.63
CA HIS A 80 -8.92 11.81 -8.46
C HIS A 80 -8.78 11.33 -9.91
N ALA A 81 -7.59 11.45 -10.51
CA ALA A 81 -7.34 11.01 -11.88
C ALA A 81 -7.42 9.48 -11.99
N ALA A 82 -6.85 8.76 -11.02
CA ALA A 82 -6.93 7.31 -10.97
C ALA A 82 -8.38 6.80 -10.78
N LYS A 83 -9.18 7.46 -9.94
CA LYS A 83 -10.60 7.14 -9.69
C LYS A 83 -11.39 7.14 -11.01
N SER A 84 -11.21 8.16 -11.84
CA SER A 84 -11.87 8.24 -13.15
C SER A 84 -11.43 7.12 -14.11
N GLN A 85 -10.14 6.79 -14.13
CA GLN A 85 -9.62 5.71 -14.97
C GLN A 85 -10.12 4.33 -14.51
N LEU A 86 -10.22 4.11 -13.20
CA LEU A 86 -10.81 2.89 -12.65
C LEU A 86 -12.29 2.77 -13.04
N ALA A 87 -13.06 3.86 -13.02
CA ALA A 87 -14.46 3.83 -13.44
C ALA A 87 -14.61 3.44 -14.92
N ILE A 88 -13.75 3.96 -15.80
CA ILE A 88 -13.73 3.57 -17.21
C ILE A 88 -13.35 2.08 -17.37
N GLN A 89 -12.32 1.63 -16.67
CA GLN A 89 -11.78 0.27 -16.81
C GLN A 89 -12.70 -0.81 -16.21
N PHE A 90 -13.43 -0.49 -15.15
CA PHE A 90 -14.20 -1.45 -14.37
C PHE A 90 -15.73 -1.29 -14.48
N GLY A 91 -16.20 -0.20 -15.11
CA GLY A 91 -17.61 0.02 -15.46
C GLY A 91 -18.55 -0.18 -14.28
N GLU A 92 -19.46 -1.15 -14.41
CA GLU A 92 -20.47 -1.49 -13.40
C GLU A 92 -19.89 -1.88 -12.02
N ARG A 93 -18.61 -2.29 -11.94
CA ARG A 93 -17.97 -2.64 -10.65
C ARG A 93 -17.45 -1.43 -9.88
N PHE A 94 -17.31 -0.27 -10.54
CA PHE A 94 -16.78 0.93 -9.91
C PHE A 94 -17.45 2.17 -10.52
N THR A 95 -18.61 2.53 -9.98
CA THR A 95 -19.34 3.73 -10.35
C THR A 95 -18.78 4.95 -9.62
N LEU A 96 -18.70 6.08 -10.33
CA LEU A 96 -18.43 7.38 -9.70
C LEU A 96 -19.75 7.89 -9.12
N GLU A 97 -20.24 7.25 -8.06
CA GLU A 97 -21.29 7.84 -7.24
C GLU A 97 -20.67 8.93 -6.35
N ASP A 98 -21.47 9.97 -6.08
CA ASP A 98 -21.10 11.18 -5.34
C ASP A 98 -20.77 10.89 -3.86
#